data_AF-A0A151X4T7-F1
#
_entry.id   AF-A0A151X4T7-F1
#
_cell.length_a   1.000
_cell.length_b   1.000
_cell.length_c   1.000
_cell.angle_alpha   90.00
_cell.angle_beta   90.00
_cell.angle_gamma   90.00
#
_symmetry.space_group_name_H-M   'P 1'
#
loop_
_entity.id
_entity.type
_entity.pdbx_description
1 polymer ?
#
loop_
_entity_poly.entity_id
_entity_poly.type
_entity_poly.pdbx_seq_one_letter_code
_entity_poly.pdbx_strand_id
1 'polypeptide(L)'
;MGKKYYIVEFEDGIQIIPENWFTCDKKSAVYWPNLKTQKEYDKAVEKMKDLKNDSITVDIKKIFGSTDNFANAKKKLKLAEKLSDLNSDEDVEVNKKRRRLNAAKNFSSSSEEEIDKSVRNKKIEKYPEIPQQLKQQNKISISRHIINDIENCHSEKEQIQYSQVKNNKDLLAIEQARGK
;
A
#
# COMPACT_ATOMS: atom_id res chain seq x y z
N MET A 1 -9.82 -0.45 -18.98
CA MET A 1 -8.98 -0.74 -17.79
C MET A 1 -9.57 -1.97 -17.10
N GLY A 2 -8.73 -2.91 -16.65
CA GLY A 2 -9.19 -4.10 -15.93
C GLY A 2 -9.67 -3.77 -14.51
N LYS A 3 -10.49 -4.65 -13.93
CA LYS A 3 -10.89 -4.54 -12.53
C LYS A 3 -9.66 -4.75 -11.65
N LYS A 4 -9.29 -3.77 -10.81
CA LYS A 4 -8.27 -3.92 -9.77
C LYS A 4 -8.82 -3.79 -8.37
N TYR A 5 -8.28 -4.62 -7.47
CA TYR A 5 -8.54 -4.65 -6.05
C TYR A 5 -7.23 -4.46 -5.29
N TYR A 6 -7.28 -3.73 -4.20
CA TYR A 6 -6.14 -3.36 -3.36
C TYR A 6 -6.33 -3.93 -1.96
N ILE A 7 -5.25 -4.39 -1.34
CA ILE A 7 -5.22 -4.81 0.06
C ILE A 7 -4.60 -3.65 0.84
N VAL A 8 -5.39 -3.05 1.72
CA VAL A 8 -5.11 -1.75 2.32
C VAL A 8 -5.24 -1.83 3.84
N GLU A 9 -4.30 -1.23 4.56
CA GLU A 9 -4.33 -1.04 6.01
C GLU A 9 -4.94 0.32 6.34
N PHE A 10 -5.89 0.30 7.26
CA PHE A 10 -6.52 1.44 7.92
C PHE A 10 -6.28 1.32 9.43
N GLU A 11 -6.60 2.37 10.18
CA GLU A 11 -6.56 2.38 11.64
C GLU A 11 -7.35 1.23 12.27
N ASP A 12 -8.49 0.86 11.69
CA ASP A 12 -9.36 -0.22 12.18
C ASP A 12 -8.99 -1.61 11.66
N GLY A 13 -7.97 -1.74 10.79
CA GLY A 13 -7.49 -3.01 10.28
C GLY A 13 -7.27 -3.06 8.77
N ILE A 14 -7.12 -4.26 8.23
CA ILE A 14 -6.80 -4.49 6.82
C ILE A 14 -8.08 -4.83 6.06
N GLN A 15 -8.32 -4.17 4.92
CA GLN A 15 -9.51 -4.38 4.10
C GLN A 15 -9.19 -4.37 2.60
N ILE A 16 -10.09 -4.95 1.79
CA ILE A 16 -10.01 -4.91 0.32
C ILE A 16 -10.77 -3.69 -0.20
N ILE A 17 -10.12 -2.93 -1.09
CA ILE A 17 -10.67 -1.72 -1.72
C ILE A 17 -10.61 -1.85 -3.25
N PRO A 18 -11.71 -1.58 -3.98
CA PRO A 18 -11.68 -1.52 -5.44
C PRO A 18 -11.07 -0.20 -5.95
N GLU A 19 -10.52 -0.22 -7.16
CA GLU A 19 -9.82 0.96 -7.73
C GLU A 19 -10.70 2.21 -7.85
N ASN A 20 -12.01 2.08 -8.05
CA ASN A 20 -12.90 3.23 -8.18
C ASN A 20 -13.28 3.91 -6.85
N TRP A 21 -12.84 3.37 -5.71
CA TRP A 21 -13.10 3.97 -4.40
C TRP A 21 -12.02 4.93 -3.95
N PHE A 22 -10.86 4.96 -4.61
CA PHE A 22 -9.83 5.92 -4.28
C PHE A 22 -10.28 7.34 -4.66
N THR A 23 -10.07 8.29 -3.75
CA THR A 23 -10.47 9.69 -4.00
C THR A 23 -9.51 10.41 -4.93
N CYS A 24 -8.26 9.94 -5.01
CA CYS A 24 -7.20 10.53 -5.81
C CYS A 24 -6.27 9.46 -6.40
N ASP A 25 -5.55 9.83 -7.47
CA ASP A 25 -4.60 8.94 -8.16
C ASP A 25 -3.42 8.49 -7.28
N LYS A 26 -3.09 9.30 -6.26
CA LYS A 26 -2.02 9.02 -5.30
C LYS A 26 -2.42 7.95 -4.27
N LYS A 27 -3.70 7.52 -4.26
CA LYS A 27 -4.22 6.45 -3.41
C LYS A 27 -3.95 6.67 -1.92
N SER A 28 -4.05 7.92 -1.47
CA SER A 28 -3.86 8.30 -0.07
C SER A 28 -5.13 8.17 0.77
N ALA A 29 -6.31 8.17 0.14
CA ALA A 29 -7.59 8.09 0.82
C ALA A 29 -8.65 7.41 -0.07
N VAL A 30 -9.72 6.92 0.56
CA VAL A 30 -10.82 6.21 -0.10
C VAL A 30 -12.17 6.73 0.35
N TYR A 31 -13.17 6.60 -0.52
CA TYR A 31 -14.57 6.70 -0.14
C TYR A 31 -14.99 5.42 0.60
N TRP A 32 -15.46 5.59 1.83
CA TRP A 32 -15.91 4.50 2.68
C TRP A 32 -17.44 4.37 2.62
N PRO A 33 -17.96 3.18 2.29
CA PRO A 33 -19.39 2.99 2.11
C PRO A 33 -20.11 2.94 3.46
N ASN A 34 -21.29 3.55 3.56
CA ASN A 34 -22.16 3.42 4.74
C ASN A 34 -22.94 2.10 4.68
N LEU A 35 -22.25 0.98 4.88
CA LEU A 35 -22.82 -0.38 4.85
C LEU A 35 -22.77 -1.01 6.24
N LYS A 36 -23.86 -1.69 6.62
CA LYS A 36 -24.01 -2.25 7.98
C LYS A 36 -23.49 -3.68 8.09
N THR A 37 -23.39 -4.41 6.96
CA THR A 37 -23.01 -5.83 6.98
C THR A 37 -21.80 -6.12 6.09
N GLN A 38 -20.93 -7.03 6.54
CA GLN A 38 -19.76 -7.45 5.77
C GLN A 38 -20.14 -8.08 4.42
N LYS A 39 -21.28 -8.78 4.35
CA LYS A 39 -21.76 -9.38 3.09
C LYS A 39 -22.14 -8.32 2.05
N GLU A 40 -22.73 -7.21 2.47
CA GLU A 40 -23.04 -6.09 1.58
C GLU A 40 -21.76 -5.39 1.15
N TYR A 41 -20.82 -5.21 2.07
CA TYR A 41 -19.49 -4.68 1.78
C TYR A 41 -18.80 -5.50 0.69
N ASP A 42 -18.67 -6.81 0.89
CA ASP A 42 -18.02 -7.71 -0.05
C ASP A 42 -18.66 -7.64 -1.45
N LYS A 43 -20.00 -7.60 -1.51
CA LYS A 43 -20.73 -7.45 -2.78
C LYS A 43 -20.50 -6.10 -3.43
N ALA A 44 -20.42 -5.02 -2.65
CA ALA A 44 -20.17 -3.69 -3.16
C ALA A 44 -18.76 -3.58 -3.74
N VAL A 45 -17.76 -4.18 -3.09
CA VAL A 45 -16.39 -4.26 -3.58
C VAL A 45 -16.31 -5.10 -4.85
N GLU A 46 -16.88 -6.31 -4.86
CA GLU A 46 -16.86 -7.22 -6.01
C GLU A 46 -17.53 -6.58 -7.25
N LYS A 47 -18.59 -5.79 -7.04
CA LYS A 47 -19.28 -5.05 -8.09
C LYS A 47 -18.63 -3.71 -8.43
N MET A 48 -17.63 -3.25 -7.67
CA MET A 48 -17.05 -1.91 -7.78
C MET A 48 -18.15 -0.84 -7.78
N LYS A 49 -19.07 -0.90 -6.81
CA LYS A 49 -20.20 0.03 -6.73
C LYS A 49 -19.68 1.46 -6.57
N ASP A 50 -20.24 2.42 -7.31
CA ASP A 50 -19.90 3.83 -7.14
C ASP A 50 -20.50 4.40 -5.85
N LEU A 51 -19.68 5.18 -5.13
CA LEU A 51 -19.94 5.61 -3.75
C LEU A 51 -20.19 7.13 -3.61
N LYS A 52 -20.45 7.82 -4.73
CA LYS A 52 -20.23 9.26 -4.90
C LYS A 52 -21.04 10.23 -4.01
N ASN A 53 -22.14 9.81 -3.39
CA ASN A 53 -23.09 10.75 -2.79
C ASN A 53 -23.23 10.69 -1.25
N ASP A 54 -22.92 9.56 -0.60
CA ASP A 54 -23.17 9.36 0.86
C ASP A 54 -21.98 8.74 1.62
N SER A 55 -20.76 8.87 1.07
CA SER A 55 -19.59 8.20 1.62
C SER A 55 -18.69 9.17 2.37
N ILE A 56 -18.15 8.71 3.51
CA ILE A 56 -17.11 9.44 4.23
C ILE A 56 -15.75 9.15 3.59
N THR A 57 -14.78 10.03 3.76
CA THR A 57 -13.40 9.80 3.31
C THR A 57 -12.58 9.24 4.45
N VAL A 58 -11.81 8.18 4.19
CA VAL A 58 -10.92 7.55 5.17
C VAL A 58 -9.51 7.51 4.60
N ASP A 59 -8.53 7.94 5.40
CA ASP A 59 -7.12 7.95 5.01
C ASP A 59 -6.52 6.54 5.05
N ILE A 60 -5.58 6.28 4.16
CA ILE A 60 -4.89 5.00 4.03
C ILE A 60 -3.57 5.04 4.79
N LYS A 61 -3.34 4.06 5.66
CA LYS A 61 -2.07 3.90 6.36
C LYS A 61 -1.03 3.19 5.50
N LYS A 62 -1.43 2.11 4.81
CA LYS A 62 -0.50 1.30 3.99
C LYS A 62 -1.21 0.52 2.92
N ILE A 63 -0.54 0.25 1.80
CA ILE A 63 -1.02 -0.66 0.74
C ILE A 63 -0.08 -1.86 0.67
N PHE A 64 -0.62 -3.07 0.86
CA PHE A 64 0.15 -4.32 0.76
C PHE A 64 0.31 -4.82 -0.67
N GLY A 65 -0.62 -4.45 -1.56
CA GLY A 65 -0.53 -4.76 -2.98
C GLY A 65 -1.89 -4.78 -3.67
N SER A 66 -1.89 -5.20 -4.94
CA SER A 66 -3.09 -5.27 -5.77
C SER A 66 -3.27 -6.62 -6.46
N THR A 67 -4.46 -6.83 -7.03
CA THR A 67 -4.81 -8.00 -7.86
C THR A 67 -6.04 -7.70 -8.71
N ASP A 68 -6.20 -8.44 -9.81
CA ASP A 68 -7.32 -8.22 -10.74
C ASP A 68 -8.56 -9.09 -10.41
N ASN A 69 -8.45 -9.98 -9.42
CA ASN A 69 -9.50 -10.92 -9.04
C ASN A 69 -9.84 -10.82 -7.55
N PHE A 70 -11.13 -10.64 -7.23
CA PHE A 70 -11.63 -10.52 -5.87
C PHE A 70 -11.34 -11.75 -4.99
N ALA A 71 -11.44 -12.97 -5.55
CA ALA A 71 -11.12 -14.20 -4.82
C ALA A 71 -9.63 -14.25 -4.42
N ASN A 72 -8.75 -13.77 -5.29
CA ASN A 72 -7.33 -13.64 -4.97
C ASN A 72 -7.07 -12.53 -3.95
N ALA A 73 -7.85 -11.44 -3.99
CA ALA A 73 -7.78 -10.37 -3.00
C ALA A 73 -8.09 -10.91 -1.60
N LYS A 74 -9.13 -11.74 -1.44
CA LYS A 74 -9.44 -12.42 -0.17
C LYS A 74 -8.32 -13.31 0.35
N LYS A 75 -7.67 -14.07 -0.53
CA LYS A 75 -6.50 -14.89 -0.15
C LYS A 75 -5.34 -14.02 0.34
N LYS A 76 -5.07 -12.91 -0.36
CA LYS A 76 -4.02 -11.95 0.01
C LYS A 76 -4.36 -11.20 1.30
N LEU A 77 -5.62 -10.85 1.52
CA LEU A 77 -6.10 -10.23 2.76
C LEU A 77 -5.78 -11.13 3.96
N LYS A 78 -6.21 -12.39 3.91
CA LYS A 78 -5.94 -13.37 4.98
C LYS A 78 -4.45 -13.59 5.24
N LEU A 79 -3.62 -13.47 4.20
CA LEU A 79 -2.18 -13.53 4.36
C LEU A 79 -1.63 -12.26 5.02
N ALA A 80 -2.10 -11.08 4.62
CA ALA A 80 -1.70 -9.80 5.19
C ALA A 80 -2.06 -9.69 6.68
N GLU A 81 -3.26 -10.13 7.07
CA GLU A 81 -3.70 -10.19 8.48
C GLU A 81 -2.73 -11.03 9.32
N LYS A 82 -2.38 -12.23 8.86
CA LYS A 82 -1.41 -13.10 9.55
C LYS A 82 -0.02 -12.48 9.66
N LEU A 83 0.45 -11.83 8.60
CA LEU A 83 1.79 -11.23 8.59
C LEU A 83 1.86 -9.94 9.39
N SER A 84 0.75 -9.21 9.51
CA SER A 84 0.66 -8.00 10.33
C SER A 84 0.77 -8.34 11.82
N ASP A 85 0.21 -9.46 12.24
CA ASP A 85 0.27 -9.95 13.62
C ASP A 85 1.65 -10.50 14.00
N LEU A 86 2.35 -11.12 13.03
CA LEU A 86 3.65 -11.76 13.27
C LEU A 86 4.86 -10.82 13.21
N ASN A 87 4.75 -9.64 12.61
CA ASN A 87 5.89 -8.71 12.58
C ASN A 87 6.00 -7.94 13.90
N SER A 88 6.45 -8.61 14.96
CA SER A 88 7.06 -7.92 16.09
C SER A 88 8.43 -7.35 15.66
N ASP A 89 8.87 -6.26 16.28
CA ASP A 89 10.13 -5.58 15.92
C ASP A 89 11.36 -6.52 16.03
N GLU A 90 11.26 -7.55 16.88
CA GLU A 90 12.29 -8.57 17.08
C GLU A 90 12.47 -9.49 15.85
N ASP A 91 11.39 -9.85 15.16
CA ASP A 91 11.43 -10.75 14.00
C ASP A 91 12.09 -10.12 12.77
N VAL A 92 12.06 -8.79 12.66
CA VAL A 92 12.72 -8.04 11.58
C VAL A 92 14.24 -8.21 11.68
N GLU A 93 14.79 -8.07 12.88
CA GLU A 93 16.23 -8.13 13.10
C GLU A 93 16.76 -9.57 12.97
N VAL A 94 15.99 -10.55 13.46
CA VAL A 94 16.26 -11.99 13.25
C VAL A 94 16.27 -12.33 11.75
N ASN A 95 15.30 -11.83 10.98
CA ASN A 95 15.25 -12.07 9.54
C ASN A 95 16.39 -11.38 8.77
N LYS A 96 16.81 -10.17 9.16
CA LYS A 96 18.01 -9.53 8.58
C LYS A 96 19.26 -10.37 8.88
N LYS A 97 19.44 -10.82 10.12
CA LYS A 97 20.57 -11.66 10.53
C LYS A 97 20.60 -12.98 9.76
N ARG A 98 19.45 -13.67 9.65
CA ARG A 98 19.31 -14.92 8.87
C ARG A 98 19.66 -14.72 7.39
N ARG A 99 19.20 -13.63 6.77
CA ARG A 99 19.53 -13.29 5.38
C ARG A 99 21.03 -13.11 5.17
N ARG A 100 21.70 -12.37 6.07
CA ARG A 100 23.16 -12.19 6.05
C ARG A 100 23.90 -13.52 6.17
N LEU A 101 23.48 -14.37 7.11
CA LEU A 101 24.08 -15.70 7.30
C LEU A 101 23.89 -16.60 6.08
N ASN A 102 22.70 -16.62 5.47
CA ASN A 102 22.44 -17.43 4.28
C ASN A 102 23.24 -16.93 3.06
N ALA A 103 23.39 -15.61 2.89
CA ALA A 103 24.21 -15.05 1.82
C ALA A 103 25.72 -15.32 2.02
N ALA A 104 26.17 -15.49 3.28
CA ALA A 104 27.55 -15.81 3.62
C ALA A 104 27.88 -17.31 3.51
N LYS A 105 26.87 -18.18 3.41
CA LYS A 105 27.09 -19.62 3.19
C LYS A 105 27.47 -19.84 1.72
N ASN A 106 28.76 -20.07 1.47
CA ASN A 106 29.19 -20.77 0.27
C ASN A 106 28.54 -22.16 0.27
N PHE A 107 27.93 -22.57 -0.84
CA PHE A 107 27.37 -23.91 -1.02
C PHE A 107 28.46 -24.97 -0.77
N SER A 108 28.54 -25.50 0.45
CA SER A 108 29.27 -26.71 0.76
C SER A 108 28.25 -27.84 0.79
N SER A 109 28.02 -28.45 -0.37
CA SER A 109 27.35 -29.76 -0.42
C SER A 109 28.26 -30.73 0.35
N SER A 110 27.73 -31.34 1.41
CA SER A 110 28.46 -32.26 2.26
C SER A 110 28.79 -33.53 1.49
N SER A 111 30.02 -33.62 0.97
CA SER A 111 30.68 -34.87 0.62
C SER A 111 32.12 -34.72 1.12
N GLU A 112 32.46 -35.55 2.11
CA GLU A 112 33.78 -35.59 2.72
C GLU A 112 34.75 -36.21 1.72
N GLU A 113 35.34 -35.39 0.87
CA GLU A 113 36.59 -35.73 0.20
C GLU A 113 37.63 -34.65 0.56
N GLU A 114 38.80 -35.11 1.02
CA GLU A 114 39.98 -34.30 1.32
C GLU A 114 40.40 -33.49 0.08
N ILE A 115 39.91 -32.25 -0.03
CA ILE A 115 40.26 -31.35 -1.13
C ILE A 115 41.64 -30.74 -0.83
N ASP A 116 42.61 -31.14 -1.67
CA ASP A 116 43.94 -30.56 -1.78
C ASP A 116 43.91 -29.02 -1.77
N LYS A 117 44.79 -28.42 -0.95
CA LYS A 117 44.85 -26.98 -0.65
C LYS A 117 45.30 -26.12 -1.84
N SER A 118 45.46 -26.70 -3.03
CA SER A 118 45.93 -26.02 -4.25
C SER A 118 44.86 -25.18 -4.97
N VAL A 119 43.58 -25.28 -4.61
CA VAL A 119 42.47 -24.62 -5.36
C VAL A 119 42.22 -23.15 -4.94
N ARG A 120 42.85 -22.67 -3.84
CA ARG A 120 42.61 -21.30 -3.32
C ARG A 120 43.08 -20.17 -4.26
N ASN A 121 43.86 -20.48 -5.30
CA ASN A 121 44.47 -19.48 -6.19
C ASN A 121 43.84 -19.40 -7.60
N LYS A 122 42.66 -19.97 -7.84
CA LYS A 122 41.97 -19.75 -9.13
C LYS A 122 41.52 -18.29 -9.24
N LYS A 123 42.25 -17.52 -10.05
CA LYS A 123 41.97 -16.13 -10.41
C LYS A 123 40.59 -16.08 -11.08
N ILE A 124 39.58 -15.60 -10.35
CA ILE A 124 38.23 -15.43 -10.87
C ILE A 124 38.31 -14.46 -12.05
N GLU A 125 37.67 -14.80 -13.17
CA GLU A 125 37.60 -13.90 -14.32
C GLU A 125 36.96 -12.57 -13.91
N LYS A 126 37.51 -11.47 -14.45
CA LYS A 126 36.98 -10.15 -14.14
C LYS A 126 35.54 -10.08 -14.65
N TYR A 127 34.65 -9.50 -13.84
CA TYR A 127 33.31 -9.18 -14.30
C TYR A 127 33.38 -8.42 -15.64
N PRO A 128 32.47 -8.70 -16.58
CA PRO A 128 32.40 -7.95 -17.83
C PRO A 128 32.30 -6.46 -17.53
N GLU A 129 32.99 -5.63 -18.31
CA GLU A 129 32.93 -4.19 -18.15
C GLU A 129 31.48 -3.72 -18.33
N ILE A 130 31.00 -2.95 -17.35
CA ILE A 130 29.69 -2.32 -17.42
C ILE A 130 29.70 -1.40 -18.65
N PRO A 131 28.74 -1.53 -19.59
CA PRO A 131 28.63 -0.63 -20.72
C PRO A 131 28.58 0.83 -20.25
N GLN A 132 29.51 1.68 -20.73
CA GLN A 132 29.72 3.05 -20.24
C GLN A 132 28.58 4.04 -20.54
N GLN A 133 27.40 3.58 -20.97
CA GLN A 133 26.30 4.44 -21.40
C GLN A 133 25.30 4.74 -20.28
N LEU A 134 25.75 5.33 -19.17
CA LEU A 134 24.87 6.05 -18.24
C LEU A 134 25.58 7.29 -17.67
N LYS A 135 26.03 8.19 -18.56
CA LYS A 135 26.39 9.57 -18.19
C LYS A 135 25.25 10.54 -18.51
N GLN A 136 24.07 10.30 -17.96
CA GLN A 136 23.07 11.35 -17.82
C GLN A 136 22.53 11.27 -16.40
N GLN A 137 23.21 12.00 -15.51
CA GLN A 137 22.71 12.33 -14.20
C GLN A 137 21.51 13.27 -14.41
N ASN A 138 20.34 12.69 -14.70
CA ASN A 138 19.10 13.44 -14.59
C ASN A 138 18.89 13.64 -13.09
N LYS A 139 19.34 14.79 -12.57
CA LYS A 139 18.79 15.33 -11.33
C LYS A 139 17.28 15.23 -11.48
N ILE A 140 16.64 14.45 -10.61
CA ILE A 140 15.19 14.27 -10.64
C ILE A 140 14.59 15.65 -10.32
N SER A 141 14.35 16.45 -11.35
CA SER A 141 13.55 17.66 -11.24
C SER A 141 12.13 17.17 -11.10
N ILE A 142 11.61 17.16 -9.87
CA ILE A 142 10.20 16.94 -9.63
C ILE A 142 9.44 17.98 -10.44
N SER A 143 8.65 17.52 -11.41
CA SER A 143 7.89 18.40 -12.31
C SER A 143 6.93 19.26 -11.47
N ARG A 144 6.86 20.58 -11.77
CA ARG A 144 5.94 21.53 -11.10
C ARG A 144 4.49 21.05 -11.12
N HIS A 145 4.11 20.24 -12.11
CA HIS A 145 2.77 19.65 -12.19
C HIS A 145 2.46 18.76 -10.98
N ILE A 146 3.42 17.94 -10.54
CA ILE A 146 3.23 17.03 -9.40
C ILE A 146 3.08 17.82 -8.08
N ILE A 147 3.76 18.96 -7.95
CA ILE A 147 3.63 19.83 -6.77
C ILE A 147 2.24 20.46 -6.74
N ASN A 148 1.75 20.98 -7.88
CA ASN A 148 0.42 21.55 -7.98
C ASN A 148 -0.69 20.51 -7.67
N ASP A 149 -0.50 19.25 -8.06
CA ASP A 149 -1.42 18.16 -7.73
C ASP A 149 -1.41 17.79 -6.23
N ILE A 150 -0.34 18.11 -5.49
CA ILE A 150 -0.30 17.94 -4.02
C ILE A 150 -1.12 19.06 -3.38
N GLU A 151 -0.91 20.29 -3.81
CA GLU A 151 -1.60 21.46 -3.28
C GLU A 151 -3.11 21.42 -3.58
N ASN A 152 -3.50 20.97 -4.78
CA ASN A 152 -4.91 20.84 -5.14
C ASN A 152 -5.62 19.74 -4.31
N CYS A 153 -4.93 18.62 -4.04
CA CYS A 153 -5.47 17.56 -3.20
C CYS A 153 -5.65 18.00 -1.72
N HIS A 154 -4.85 18.96 -1.23
CA HIS A 154 -5.03 19.56 0.10
C HIS A 154 -6.17 20.60 0.13
N SER A 155 -6.28 21.44 -0.89
CA SER A 155 -7.35 22.46 -1.00
C SER A 155 -8.76 21.84 -1.08
N GLU A 156 -8.92 20.74 -1.84
CA GLU A 156 -10.20 20.03 -1.92
C GLU A 156 -10.62 19.43 -0.57
N LYS A 157 -9.65 18.95 0.23
CA LYS A 157 -9.92 18.45 1.59
C LYS A 157 -10.44 19.56 2.51
N GLU A 158 -9.87 20.77 2.45
CA GLU A 158 -10.33 21.91 3.27
C GLU A 158 -11.73 22.40 2.88
N GLN A 159 -12.05 22.42 1.58
CA GLN A 159 -13.38 22.83 1.11
C GLN A 159 -14.48 21.83 1.49
N ILE A 160 -14.18 20.52 1.42
CA ILE A 160 -15.11 19.46 1.84
C ILE A 160 -15.32 19.52 3.37
N GLN A 161 -14.26 19.71 4.15
CA GLN A 161 -14.37 19.86 5.59
C GLN A 161 -15.19 21.11 5.98
N TYR A 162 -14.95 22.26 5.34
CA TYR A 162 -15.69 23.50 5.64
C TYR A 162 -17.18 23.38 5.30
N SER A 163 -17.53 22.73 4.19
CA SER A 163 -18.93 22.52 3.79
C SER A 163 -19.66 21.54 4.72
N GLN A 164 -19.01 20.46 5.17
CA GLN A 164 -19.58 19.55 6.17
C GLN A 164 -19.81 20.25 7.52
N VAL A 165 -18.86 21.07 7.99
CA VAL A 165 -19.01 21.82 9.25
C VAL A 165 -20.13 22.86 9.17
N LYS A 166 -20.29 23.52 8.02
CA LYS A 166 -21.36 24.49 7.79
C LYS A 166 -22.74 23.83 7.80
N ASN A 167 -22.88 22.71 7.09
CA ASN A 167 -24.13 21.94 7.06
C ASN A 167 -24.55 21.46 8.45
N ASN A 168 -23.60 21.01 9.28
CA ASN A 168 -23.88 20.58 10.66
C ASN A 168 -24.33 21.74 11.57
N LYS A 169 -23.77 22.95 11.40
CA LYS A 169 -24.17 24.15 12.16
C LYS A 169 -25.58 24.61 11.80
N ASP A 170 -25.91 24.59 10.51
CA ASP A 170 -27.23 25.02 10.02
C ASP A 170 -28.34 24.05 10.49
N LEU A 171 -28.06 22.74 10.53
CA LEU A 171 -28.95 21.73 11.13
C LEU A 171 -29.21 21.97 12.62
N LEU A 172 -28.16 22.27 13.39
CA LEU A 172 -28.28 22.54 14.83
C LEU A 172 -29.10 23.81 15.12
N ALA A 173 -28.99 24.83 14.28
CA ALA A 173 -29.76 26.07 14.40
C ALA A 173 -31.27 25.84 14.13
N ILE A 174 -31.61 24.97 13.18
CA ILE A 174 -33.00 24.61 12.86
C ILE A 174 -33.65 23.82 14.00
N GLU A 175 -32.92 22.90 14.63
CA GLU A 175 -33.42 22.13 15.78
C GLU A 175 -33.67 23.03 17.01
N GLN A 176 -32.78 23.99 17.27
CA GLN A 176 -32.95 24.96 18.36
C GLN A 176 -34.14 25.92 18.15
N ALA A 177 -34.51 26.20 16.91
CA ALA A 177 -35.67 27.02 16.57
C ALA A 177 -37.01 26.28 16.68
N ARG A 178 -37.01 24.94 16.66
CA ARG A 178 -38.21 24.08 16.78
C ARG A 178 -38.55 23.65 18.20
N GLY A 179 -37.66 23.90 19.17
CA GLY A 179 -37.81 23.51 20.58
C GLY A 179 -38.33 24.60 21.52
N LYS A 180 -38.99 25.64 21.01
CA LYS A 180 -39.63 26.70 21.81
C LYS A 180 -41.10 26.84 21.48
#